data_AF-A0AAW6KLL8-F1
#
_entry.id   AF-A0AAW6KLL8-F1
#
_cell.length_a   1.000
_cell.length_b   1.000
_cell.length_c   1.000
_cell.angle_alpha   90.00
_cell.angle_beta   90.00
_cell.angle_gamma   90.00
#
_symmetry.space_group_name_H-M   'P 1'
#
loop_
_entity.id
_entity.type
_entity.pdbx_description
1 polymer ?
#
loop_
_entity_poly.entity_id
_entity_poly.type
_entity_poly.pdbx_seq_one_letter_code
_entity_poly.pdbx_strand_id
1 'polypeptide(L)' 'MIIQNKLASWNLQKAIYTRLSTDAALNEVIKGVFDNPNKDTPFPYVSIGEDTSTPFETKVTFGENITTVIHAWSRAED' A
#
# COMPACT_ATOMS: atom_id res chain seq x y z
N MET A 1 -21.68 -0.09 22.54
CA MET A 1 -20.87 0.59 21.51
C MET A 1 -19.85 -0.41 21.00
N ILE A 2 -20.11 -1.05 19.86
CA ILE A 2 -19.22 -2.07 19.29
C ILE A 2 -18.10 -1.33 18.56
N ILE A 3 -16.88 -1.49 19.04
CA ILE A 3 -15.68 -1.02 18.35
C ILE A 3 -15.52 -1.91 17.11
N GLN A 4 -16.06 -1.49 15.97
CA GLN A 4 -15.87 -2.20 14.71
C GLN A 4 -14.40 -2.06 14.29
N ASN A 5 -13.70 -3.17 14.45
CA ASN A 5 -12.43 -3.62 13.88
C ASN A 5 -11.73 -2.69 12.85
N LYS A 6 -11.09 -1.61 13.30
CA LYS A 6 -10.24 -0.72 12.48
C LYS A 6 -8.87 -1.36 12.15
N LEU A 7 -8.82 -2.64 11.71
CA LEU A 7 -7.58 -3.43 11.61
C LEU A 7 -7.27 -4.07 10.23
N ALA A 8 -8.26 -4.31 9.36
CA ALA A 8 -8.00 -5.04 8.10
C ALA A 8 -7.13 -4.24 7.11
N SER A 9 -7.42 -2.94 6.91
CA SER A 9 -6.62 -2.04 6.05
C SER A 9 -5.16 -2.01 6.46
N TRP A 10 -4.88 -1.92 7.76
CA TRP A 10 -3.51 -1.86 8.27
C TRP A 10 -2.74 -3.17 8.04
N ASN A 11 -3.40 -4.30 8.25
CA ASN A 11 -2.79 -5.61 7.99
C ASN A 11 -2.56 -5.83 6.50
N LEU A 12 -3.47 -5.35 5.65
CA LEU A 12 -3.31 -5.38 4.19
C LEU A 12 -2.12 -4.50 3.76
N GLN A 13 -2.03 -3.26 4.24
CA GLN A 13 -0.93 -2.35 3.94
C GLN A 13 0.43 -2.95 4.32
N LYS A 14 0.54 -3.57 5.51
CA LYS A 14 1.75 -4.30 5.93
C LYS A 14 2.10 -5.46 5.00
N ALA A 15 1.11 -6.23 4.58
CA ALA A 15 1.32 -7.35 3.67
C ALA A 15 1.80 -6.86 2.29
N ILE A 16 1.20 -5.78 1.76
CA ILE A 16 1.62 -5.14 0.52
C ILE A 16 3.06 -4.62 0.64
N TYR A 17 3.37 -3.85 1.69
CA TYR A 17 4.73 -3.35 1.94
C TYR A 17 5.75 -4.49 2.01
N THR A 18 5.43 -5.56 2.73
CA THR A 18 6.31 -6.74 2.86
C THR A 18 6.52 -7.39 1.51
N ARG A 19 5.45 -7.59 0.74
CA ARG A 19 5.53 -8.23 -0.59
C ARG A 19 6.35 -7.41 -1.58
N LEU A 20 6.18 -6.08 -1.59
CA LEU A 20 6.93 -5.19 -2.47
C LEU A 20 8.40 -5.07 -2.04
N SER A 21 8.66 -4.91 -0.74
CA SER A 21 10.02 -4.78 -0.20
C SER A 21 10.84 -6.07 -0.29
N THR A 22 10.20 -7.23 -0.45
CA THR A 22 10.88 -8.53 -0.59
C THR A 22 10.95 -9.01 -2.04
N ASP A 23 10.36 -8.29 -2.99
CA ASP A 23 10.40 -8.66 -4.40
C ASP A 23 11.79 -8.39 -4.98
N ALA A 24 12.49 -9.44 -5.39
CA ALA A 24 13.86 -9.32 -5.90
C ALA A 24 13.93 -8.50 -7.20
N ALA A 25 13.02 -8.75 -8.14
CA ALA A 25 13.02 -8.07 -9.44
C ALA A 25 12.70 -6.57 -9.29
N LEU A 26 11.79 -6.23 -8.38
CA LEU A 26 11.48 -4.83 -8.10
C LEU A 26 12.67 -4.11 -7.45
N ASN A 27 13.29 -4.74 -6.45
CA ASN A 27 14.42 -4.17 -5.71
C ASN A 27 15.69 -3.96 -6.55
N GLU A 28 15.83 -4.65 -7.69
CA GLU A 28 16.90 -4.37 -8.66
C GLU A 28 16.71 -3.02 -9.36
N VAL A 29 15.46 -2.55 -9.49
CA VAL A 29 15.12 -1.33 -10.23
C VAL A 29 14.94 -0.14 -9.31
N ILE A 30 14.28 -0.32 -8.15
CA ILE A 30 13.91 0.79 -7.25
C ILE A 30 14.87 0.96 -6.09
N LYS A 31 14.92 2.17 -5.53
CA LYS A 31 15.71 2.49 -4.33
C LYS A 31 14.99 2.18 -3.03
N GLY A 32 13.68 1.96 -3.07
CA GLY A 32 12.89 1.54 -1.93
C GLY A 32 11.39 1.72 -2.12
N VAL A 33 10.65 1.16 -1.17
CA VAL A 33 9.21 1.32 -1.02
C VAL A 33 8.97 2.20 0.21
N PHE A 34 8.19 3.26 0.06
CA PHE A 34 7.96 4.23 1.13
C PHE A 34 6.46 4.46 1.36
N ASP A 35 6.05 4.65 2.61
CA ASP A 35 4.68 5.03 2.93
C ASP A 35 4.49 6.56 2.79
N ASN A 36 5.45 7.31 3.34
CA ASN A 36 5.44 8.78 3.30
C ASN A 36 6.82 9.30 2.84
N PRO A 37 7.10 9.34 1.52
CA PRO A 37 8.37 9.82 0.99
C PRO A 37 8.54 11.32 1.26
N ASN A 38 9.77 11.73 1.58
CA ASN A 38 10.12 13.15 1.67
C ASN A 38 10.52 13.71 0.28
N LYS A 39 10.67 15.03 0.16
CA LYS A 39 11.04 15.68 -1.12
C LYS A 39 12.40 15.22 -1.67
N ASP A 40 13.28 14.76 -0.80
CA ASP A 40 14.65 14.35 -1.13
C ASP A 40 14.78 12.83 -1.32
N THR A 41 13.66 12.09 -1.41
CA THR A 41 13.68 10.64 -1.58
C THR A 41 14.29 10.29 -2.94
N PRO A 42 15.34 9.43 -2.97
CA PRO A 42 16.04 9.13 -4.21
C PRO A 42 15.17 8.31 -5.15
N PHE A 43 15.12 8.72 -6.42
CA PHE A 43 14.39 8.04 -7.49
C PHE A 43 15.25 6.92 -8.12
N PRO A 44 14.63 5.89 -8.72
CA PRO A 44 13.18 5.60 -8.73
C PRO A 44 12.73 4.92 -7.43
N TYR A 45 11.48 5.17 -7.02
CA TYR A 45 10.89 4.57 -5.82
C TYR A 45 9.40 4.31 -5.99
N VAL A 46 8.84 3.48 -5.12
CA VAL A 46 7.40 3.22 -5.05
C VAL A 46 6.86 3.79 -3.75
N SER A 47 5.68 4.40 -3.78
CA SER A 47 4.97 4.79 -2.56
C SER A 47 3.58 4.18 -2.46
N ILE A 48 3.20 3.79 -1.25
CA ILE A 48 1.84 3.34 -0.94
C ILE A 48 1.02 4.58 -0.60
N GLY A 49 -0.06 4.79 -1.36
CA GLY A 49 -0.91 5.96 -1.25
C GLY A 49 -2.13 5.72 -0.37
N GLU A 50 -3.22 6.41 -0.67
CA GLU A 50 -4.43 6.34 0.11
C GLU A 50 -5.17 5.00 -0.07
N ASP A 51 -5.78 4.57 1.04
CA ASP A 51 -6.70 3.44 1.07
C ASP A 51 -8.14 3.95 1.16
N THR A 52 -9.04 3.31 0.41
CA THR A 52 -10.49 3.47 0.59
C THR A 52 -11.11 2.13 0.93
N SER A 53 -11.88 2.07 2.02
CA SER A 53 -12.62 0.88 2.44
C SER A 53 -14.10 1.08 2.18
N THR A 54 -14.73 0.12 1.52
CA THR A 54 -16.17 0.06 1.31
C THR A 54 -16.73 -1.22 1.92
N PRO A 55 -17.91 -1.19 2.56
CA PRO A 55 -18.50 -2.39 3.13
C PRO A 55 -18.71 -3.46 2.06
N PHE A 56 -18.20 -4.66 2.32
CA PHE A 56 -18.45 -5.85 1.53
C PHE A 56 -18.95 -6.96 2.45
N GLU A 57 -20.10 -6.70 3.05
CA GLU A 57 -20.66 -7.53 4.11
C GLU A 57 -22.04 -8.08 3.73
N THR A 58 -22.41 -9.20 4.35
CA THR A 58 -23.76 -9.74 4.31
C THR A 58 -24.42 -9.56 5.67
N LYS A 59 -25.69 -9.94 5.81
CA LYS A 59 -26.38 -9.90 7.12
C LYS A 59 -25.67 -10.72 8.22
N VAL A 60 -24.81 -11.66 7.86
CA VAL A 60 -24.16 -12.60 8.80
C VAL A 60 -22.64 -12.64 8.69
N THR A 61 -22.04 -12.06 7.65
CA THR A 61 -20.59 -12.03 7.45
C THR A 61 -20.09 -10.61 7.30
N PHE A 62 -19.09 -10.25 8.10
CA PHE A 62 -18.35 -9.00 7.92
C PHE A 62 -17.31 -9.17 6.80
N GLY A 63 -17.17 -8.14 5.98
CA GLY A 63 -16.15 -8.07 4.94
C GLY A 63 -15.97 -6.64 4.47
N GLU A 64 -14.78 -6.35 3.97
CA GLU A 64 -14.38 -5.03 3.51
C GLU A 64 -13.75 -5.16 2.14
N ASN A 65 -14.15 -4.29 1.22
CA ASN A 65 -13.46 -4.13 -0.04
C ASN A 65 -12.54 -2.91 0.07
N ILE A 66 -11.23 -3.16 0.02
CA ILE A 66 -10.20 -2.15 0.22
C ILE A 66 -9.52 -1.88 -1.12
N THR A 67 -9.62 -0.64 -1.59
CA THR A 67 -8.88 -0.15 -2.76
C THR A 67 -7.68 0.65 -2.28
N THR A 68 -6.47 0.14 -2.57
CA THR A 68 -5.18 0.76 -2.23
C THR A 68 -4.51 1.31 -3.49
N VAL A 69 -4.03 2.55 -3.42
CA VAL A 69 -3.27 3.16 -4.51
C VAL A 69 -1.76 2.89 -4.35
N ILE A 70 -1.08 2.54 -5.43
CA ILE A 70 0.38 2.39 -5.47
C ILE A 70 0.92 3.37 -6.52
N HIS A 71 1.79 4.28 -6.09
CA HIS A 71 2.45 5.24 -6.97
C HIS A 71 3.86 4.78 -7.31
N ALA A 72 4.20 4.79 -8.60
CA ALA A 72 5.56 4.54 -9.08
C ALA A 72 6.18 5.85 -9.55
N TRP A 73 7.30 6.23 -8.94
CA TRP A 73 7.98 7.49 -9.19
C TRP A 73 9.32 7.23 -9.88
N SER A 74 9.52 7.83 -11.05
CA SER A 74 10.77 7.76 -11.81
C SER A 74 11.15 9.14 -12.36
N ARG A 75 12.46 9.36 -12.52
CA ARG A 75 13.03 10.54 -13.21
C ARG A 75 13.62 10.19 -14.57
N ALA A 76 13.41 8.97 -15.06
CA ALA A 76 13.82 8.62 -16.42
C ALA A 76 13.13 9.59 -17.37
N GLU A 77 13.92 10.51 -17.94
CA GLU A 77 13.56 11.23 -19.15
C GLU A 77 13.61 10.19 -20.28
N ASP A 78 12.55 10.12 -21.10
CA ASP A 78 12.52 9.29 -22.32
C ASP A 78 13.68 9.64 -23.27
#